data_AF-A0A3E3ISP1-F1
#
_entry.id   AF-A0A3E3ISP1-F1
#
_cell.length_a   1.000
_cell.length_b   1.000
_cell.length_c   1.000
_cell.angle_alpha   90.00
_cell.angle_beta   90.00
_cell.angle_gamma   90.00
#
_symmetry.space_group_name_H-M   'P 1'
#
loop_
_entity.id
_entity.type
_entity.pdbx_description
1 polymer ?
#
loop_
_entity_poly.entity_id
_entity_poly.type
_entity_poly.pdbx_seq_one_letter_code
_entity_poly.pdbx_strand_id
1 'polypeptide(L)'
;MDGYKYYSTQRPVDIWTFPEPPDNKPVEIKNYDCDFRIPIPGEAFRAWGELIYAKPLTDKQMEDYELKPSRQNPDLKKRMEEQTHALGKWEDSRHFSERKRLTWFHPDFGSYVLKDFVTPEQLSERFEIMQELQAERREKLSIAAQLRKGSKQAKDHQEPPAKKSGPAHEER
;
A
#
# COMPACT_ATOMS: atom_id res chain seq x y z
N MET A 1 20.74 -16.83 8.19
CA MET A 1 20.33 -16.59 9.59
C MET A 1 18.87 -16.21 9.50
N ASP A 2 17.98 -17.12 9.88
CA ASP A 2 16.53 -16.93 9.75
C ASP A 2 16.05 -16.13 10.95
N GLY A 3 15.91 -14.82 10.76
CA GLY A 3 15.49 -13.90 11.79
C GLY A 3 15.06 -12.56 11.20
N TYR A 4 14.39 -11.77 12.03
CA TYR A 4 13.88 -10.45 11.67
C TYR A 4 14.89 -9.40 12.10
N LYS A 5 15.43 -8.67 11.13
CA LYS A 5 16.44 -7.65 11.35
C LYS A 5 15.79 -6.27 11.46
N TYR A 6 16.26 -5.50 12.43
CA TYR A 6 15.86 -4.13 12.67
C TYR A 6 17.08 -3.25 12.89
N TYR A 7 16.95 -1.97 12.56
CA TYR A 7 18.02 -0.98 12.67
C TYR A 7 17.61 0.13 13.62
N SER A 8 18.49 0.48 14.55
CA SER A 8 18.30 1.66 15.40
C SER A 8 18.79 2.90 14.66
N THR A 9 17.89 3.82 14.28
CA THR A 9 18.25 4.97 13.44
C THR A 9 18.46 6.27 14.21
N GLN A 10 17.93 6.35 15.43
CA GLN A 10 17.83 7.58 16.20
C GLN A 10 18.86 7.64 17.34
N ARG A 11 19.23 6.49 17.92
CA ARG A 11 20.15 6.40 19.06
C ARG A 11 21.07 5.17 18.98
N PRO A 12 22.25 5.19 19.64
CA PRO A 12 23.07 4.01 19.85
C PRO A 12 22.30 2.85 20.46
N VAL A 13 22.74 1.63 20.15
CA VAL A 13 22.17 0.42 20.74
C VAL A 13 22.85 0.17 22.08
N ASP A 14 22.08 0.38 23.14
CA ASP A 14 22.47 0.24 24.55
C ASP A 14 21.32 -0.37 25.38
N ILE A 15 21.57 -0.66 26.65
CA ILE A 15 20.56 -1.18 27.59
C ILE A 15 19.33 -0.25 27.58
N TRP A 16 18.14 -0.83 27.54
CA TRP A 16 16.84 -0.13 27.47
C TRP A 16 16.56 0.63 26.17
N THR A 17 17.40 0.53 25.15
CA THR A 17 17.16 1.17 23.83
C THR A 17 16.54 0.22 22.80
N PHE A 18 16.15 -0.99 23.22
CA PHE A 18 15.50 -1.99 22.37
C PHE A 18 14.41 -2.73 23.16
N PRO A 19 13.40 -3.30 22.48
CA PRO A 19 12.37 -4.08 23.12
C PRO A 19 12.89 -5.45 23.56
N GLU A 20 12.63 -5.83 24.81
CA GLU A 20 12.98 -7.16 25.32
C GLU A 20 11.73 -7.88 25.88
N PRO A 21 10.76 -8.23 25.03
CA PRO A 21 9.59 -8.97 25.49
C PRO A 21 9.99 -10.37 25.97
N PRO A 22 9.33 -10.92 27.01
CA PRO A 22 9.73 -12.20 27.62
C PRO A 22 9.78 -13.39 26.64
N ASP A 23 8.96 -13.37 25.60
CA ASP A 23 8.77 -14.46 24.63
C ASP A 23 9.45 -14.22 23.26
N ASN A 24 10.14 -13.08 23.10
CA ASN A 24 10.86 -12.70 21.88
C ASN A 24 12.04 -11.77 22.18
N LYS A 25 13.03 -12.27 22.91
CA LYS A 25 14.27 -11.54 23.19
C LYS A 25 15.13 -11.39 21.93
N PRO A 26 15.97 -10.35 21.83
CA PRO A 26 16.92 -10.23 20.73
C PRO A 26 17.89 -11.41 20.75
N VAL A 27 18.10 -12.00 19.58
CA VAL A 27 19.04 -13.09 19.32
C VAL A 27 20.45 -12.52 19.11
N GLU A 28 20.54 -11.39 18.42
CA GLU A 28 21.79 -10.69 18.17
C GLU A 28 21.58 -9.19 18.35
N ILE A 29 22.55 -8.55 18.98
CA ILE A 29 22.62 -7.11 19.18
C ILE A 29 23.99 -6.67 18.69
N LYS A 30 24.02 -5.73 17.76
CA LYS A 30 25.26 -5.17 17.25
C LYS A 30 25.17 -3.65 17.25
N ASN A 31 25.95 -3.04 18.13
CA ASN A 31 26.27 -1.62 18.02
C ASN A 31 27.43 -1.49 17.01
N TYR A 32 27.40 -0.44 16.19
CA TYR A 32 28.49 -0.19 15.24
C TYR A 32 29.68 0.52 15.89
N ASP A 33 29.62 0.83 17.18
CA ASP A 33 30.71 1.40 17.99
C ASP A 33 31.41 2.59 17.30
N CYS A 34 30.59 3.42 16.64
CA CYS A 34 31.01 4.64 15.94
C CYS A 34 30.39 5.85 16.63
N ASP A 35 31.08 6.99 16.59
CA ASP A 35 30.54 8.28 17.07
C ASP A 35 29.36 8.81 16.23
N PHE A 36 29.05 8.15 15.11
CA PHE A 36 27.97 8.53 14.19
C PHE A 36 27.30 7.30 13.56
N ARG A 37 26.02 7.46 13.19
CA ARG A 37 25.28 6.48 12.38
C ARG A 37 25.90 6.26 11.00
N ILE A 38 26.01 5.00 10.58
CA ILE A 38 26.62 4.60 9.30
C ILE A 38 25.55 4.30 8.24
N PRO A 39 25.84 4.50 6.93
CA PRO A 39 24.92 4.11 5.87
C PRO A 39 24.72 2.60 5.85
N ILE A 40 23.48 2.16 5.66
CA ILE A 40 23.14 0.74 5.60
C ILE A 40 23.00 0.31 4.13
N PRO A 41 23.77 -0.68 3.66
CA PRO A 41 23.71 -1.13 2.27
C PRO A 41 22.28 -1.48 1.81
N GLY A 42 21.89 -0.87 0.69
CA GLY A 42 20.55 -0.96 0.12
C GLY A 42 19.51 -0.08 0.81
N GLU A 43 19.69 0.30 2.07
CA GLU A 43 18.74 1.15 2.80
C GLU A 43 18.94 2.64 2.54
N ALA A 44 17.85 3.41 2.53
CA ALA A 44 17.86 4.85 2.33
C ALA A 44 18.16 5.64 3.62
N PHE A 45 18.57 4.96 4.68
CA PHE A 45 18.82 5.54 5.99
C PHE A 45 20.16 5.09 6.58
N ARG A 46 20.57 5.78 7.64
CA ARG A 46 21.76 5.47 8.43
C ARG A 46 21.33 4.94 9.78
N ALA A 47 22.10 4.04 10.36
CA ALA A 47 21.79 3.43 11.65
C ALA A 47 23.01 3.36 12.58
N TRP A 48 22.75 3.28 13.87
CA TRP A 48 23.76 3.12 14.93
C TRP A 48 24.07 1.66 15.24
N GLY A 49 23.16 0.75 14.88
CA GLY A 49 23.32 -0.67 15.11
C GLY A 49 22.19 -1.47 14.48
N GLU A 50 22.28 -2.78 14.62
CA GLU A 50 21.29 -3.74 14.18
C GLU A 50 20.89 -4.71 15.32
N LEU A 51 19.63 -5.11 15.30
CA LEU A 51 19.02 -6.06 16.22
C LEU A 51 18.40 -7.19 15.40
N ILE A 52 18.61 -8.44 15.81
CA ILE A 52 17.98 -9.61 15.18
C ILE A 52 17.07 -10.29 16.20
N TYR A 53 15.83 -10.56 15.80
CA TYR A 53 14.84 -11.30 16.59
C TYR A 53 14.43 -12.59 15.89
N ALA A 54 13.99 -13.58 16.67
CA ALA A 54 13.47 -14.83 16.11
C ALA A 54 12.05 -14.67 15.51
N LYS A 55 11.23 -13.80 16.12
CA LYS A 55 9.87 -13.45 15.66
C LYS A 55 9.82 -11.96 15.28
N PRO A 56 8.89 -11.53 14.41
CA PRO A 56 8.76 -10.12 14.10
C PRO A 56 8.36 -9.32 15.34
N LEU A 57 8.89 -8.10 15.45
CA LEU A 57 8.41 -7.10 16.39
C LEU A 57 7.06 -6.55 15.92
N THR A 58 6.24 -6.11 16.88
CA THR A 58 4.99 -5.41 16.58
C THR A 58 5.26 -3.98 16.10
N ASP A 59 4.30 -3.38 15.40
CA ASP A 59 4.41 -1.98 14.96
C ASP A 59 4.66 -1.03 16.14
N LYS A 60 3.98 -1.27 17.27
CA LYS A 60 4.19 -0.49 18.49
C LYS A 60 5.59 -0.64 19.06
N GLN A 61 6.15 -1.86 19.08
CA GLN A 61 7.53 -2.07 19.53
C GLN A 61 8.54 -1.39 18.62
N MET A 62 8.30 -1.39 17.31
CA MET A 62 9.15 -0.67 16.38
C MET A 62 9.05 0.85 16.58
N GLU A 63 7.84 1.38 16.78
CA GLU A 63 7.60 2.81 16.99
C GLU A 63 8.18 3.31 18.32
N ASP A 64 7.87 2.66 19.44
CA ASP A 64 8.31 3.05 20.79
C ASP A 64 9.85 3.11 20.90
N TYR A 65 10.55 2.28 20.09
CA TYR A 65 12.00 2.22 20.06
C TYR A 65 12.63 2.83 18.80
N GLU A 66 11.81 3.41 17.91
CA GLU A 66 12.22 4.03 16.65
C GLU A 66 13.09 3.11 15.77
N LEU A 67 12.73 1.83 15.73
CA LEU A 67 13.42 0.81 14.95
C LEU A 67 12.87 0.74 13.53
N LYS A 68 13.76 0.66 12.54
CA LYS A 68 13.38 0.40 11.16
C LYS A 68 13.58 -1.06 10.78
N PRO A 69 12.56 -1.76 10.26
CA PRO A 69 12.71 -3.13 9.77
C PRO A 69 13.61 -3.16 8.53
N SER A 70 14.42 -4.21 8.40
CA SER A 70 15.12 -4.46 7.14
C SER A 70 14.12 -4.87 6.06
N ARG A 71 14.28 -4.34 4.84
CA ARG A 71 13.45 -4.78 3.70
C ARG A 71 13.55 -6.26 3.36
N GLN A 72 14.58 -6.94 3.86
CA GLN A 72 14.78 -8.38 3.64
C GLN A 72 14.00 -9.24 4.64
N ASN A 73 13.35 -8.64 5.64
CA ASN A 73 12.47 -9.37 6.53
C ASN A 73 11.34 -10.01 5.70
N PRO A 74 11.02 -11.32 5.88
CA PRO A 74 10.16 -12.06 4.96
C PRO A 74 8.77 -11.46 4.75
N ASP A 75 8.18 -10.94 5.82
CA ASP A 75 6.87 -10.28 5.84
C ASP A 75 6.89 -8.95 5.08
N LEU A 76 7.88 -8.10 5.35
CA LEU A 76 8.03 -6.81 4.67
C LEU A 76 8.36 -7.02 3.19
N LYS A 77 9.27 -7.94 2.89
CA LYS A 77 9.65 -8.29 1.52
C LYS A 77 8.43 -8.73 0.71
N LYS A 78 7.64 -9.66 1.26
CA LYS A 78 6.42 -10.14 0.61
C LYS A 78 5.42 -8.99 0.37
N ARG A 79 5.17 -8.16 1.38
CA ARG A 79 4.30 -6.98 1.26
C ARG A 79 4.78 -6.04 0.16
N MET A 80 6.09 -5.74 0.12
CA MET A 80 6.67 -4.87 -0.90
C MET A 80 6.54 -5.47 -2.32
N GLU A 81 6.76 -6.77 -2.48
CA GLU A 81 6.59 -7.45 -3.77
C GLU A 81 5.14 -7.38 -4.27
N GLU A 82 4.17 -7.63 -3.39
CA GLU A 82 2.73 -7.52 -3.70
C GLU A 82 2.33 -6.09 -4.08
N GLN A 83 2.75 -5.10 -3.29
CA GLN A 83 2.51 -3.68 -3.57
C GLN A 83 3.16 -3.26 -4.89
N THR A 84 4.40 -3.68 -5.16
CA THR A 84 5.13 -3.37 -6.40
C THR A 84 4.40 -3.89 -7.62
N HIS A 85 3.94 -5.15 -7.59
CA HIS A 85 3.23 -5.73 -8.73
C HIS A 85 1.88 -5.07 -8.99
N ALA A 86 1.11 -4.83 -7.94
CA ALA A 86 -0.17 -4.14 -8.07
C ALA A 86 0.00 -2.70 -8.56
N LEU A 87 0.99 -1.99 -8.01
CA LEU A 87 1.30 -0.62 -8.40
C LEU A 87 1.79 -0.55 -9.85
N GLY A 88 2.70 -1.43 -10.27
CA GLY A 88 3.22 -1.42 -11.63
C GLY A 88 2.14 -1.61 -12.70
N LYS A 89 1.20 -2.54 -12.47
CA LYS A 89 0.03 -2.73 -13.34
C LYS A 89 -0.86 -1.48 -13.39
N TRP A 90 -1.06 -0.83 -12.24
CA TRP A 90 -1.85 0.39 -12.17
C TRP A 90 -1.18 1.57 -12.87
N GLU A 91 0.14 1.74 -12.69
CA GLU A 91 0.94 2.75 -13.37
C GLU A 91 0.88 2.60 -14.90
N ASP A 92 0.98 1.37 -15.42
CA ASP A 92 0.82 1.09 -16.85
C ASP A 92 -0.59 1.42 -17.33
N SER A 93 -1.63 0.99 -16.60
CA SER A 93 -3.03 1.28 -16.98
C SER A 93 -3.35 2.77 -17.05
N ARG A 94 -2.63 3.59 -16.28
CA ARG A 94 -2.74 5.04 -16.22
C ARG A 94 -1.74 5.76 -17.12
N HIS A 95 -0.89 5.02 -17.84
CA HIS A 95 0.15 5.55 -18.73
C HIS A 95 1.06 6.56 -18.04
N PHE A 96 1.53 6.23 -16.83
CA PHE A 96 2.47 7.10 -16.13
C PHE A 96 3.78 7.19 -16.90
N SER A 97 4.33 8.40 -17.02
CA SER A 97 5.67 8.57 -17.59
C SER A 97 6.72 7.96 -16.67
N GLU A 98 7.81 7.44 -17.25
CA GLU A 98 8.90 6.78 -16.51
C GLU A 98 9.41 7.58 -15.31
N ARG A 99 9.41 8.92 -15.38
CA ARG A 99 9.81 9.80 -14.27
C ARG A 99 8.87 9.74 -13.06
N LYS A 100 7.58 9.48 -13.28
CA LYS A 100 6.55 9.45 -12.23
C LYS A 100 6.32 8.05 -11.64
N ARG A 101 6.85 7.03 -12.30
CA ARG A 101 6.72 5.63 -11.87
C ARG A 101 7.66 5.32 -10.72
N LEU A 102 7.20 4.49 -9.79
CA LEU A 102 8.05 3.88 -8.77
C LEU A 102 8.58 2.50 -9.20
N THR A 103 7.95 1.89 -10.20
CA THR A 103 8.27 0.54 -10.66
C THR A 103 8.91 0.53 -12.04
N TRP A 104 9.67 -0.53 -12.32
CA TRP A 104 10.15 -0.93 -13.64
C TRP A 104 9.59 -2.29 -14.00
N PHE A 105 9.18 -2.44 -15.26
CA PHE A 105 8.82 -3.74 -15.79
C PHE A 105 10.07 -4.41 -16.39
N HIS A 106 10.38 -5.63 -15.96
CA HIS A 106 11.45 -6.46 -16.51
C HIS A 106 10.88 -7.45 -17.52
N PRO A 107 11.01 -7.22 -18.84
CA PRO A 107 10.35 -8.04 -19.86
C PRO A 107 10.79 -9.51 -19.84
N ASP A 108 12.07 -9.77 -19.57
CA ASP A 108 12.64 -11.11 -19.56
C ASP A 108 12.02 -12.04 -18.50
N PHE A 109 11.54 -11.45 -17.40
CA PHE A 109 10.94 -12.17 -16.28
C PHE A 109 9.42 -11.94 -16.16
N GLY A 110 8.86 -11.02 -16.93
CA GLY A 110 7.45 -10.66 -16.89
C GLY A 110 6.99 -10.09 -15.54
N SER A 111 7.88 -9.46 -14.78
CA SER A 111 7.63 -8.99 -13.41
C SER A 111 7.90 -7.50 -13.25
N TYR A 112 7.26 -6.90 -12.24
CA TYR A 112 7.55 -5.53 -11.83
C TYR A 112 8.55 -5.54 -10.68
N VAL A 113 9.54 -4.66 -10.76
CA VAL A 113 10.56 -4.47 -9.73
C VAL A 113 10.52 -3.00 -9.28
N LEU A 114 10.82 -2.78 -8.00
CA LEU A 114 10.89 -1.45 -7.43
C LEU A 114 12.19 -0.76 -7.86
N LYS A 115 12.15 0.55 -8.12
CA LYS A 115 13.38 1.32 -8.37
C LYS A 115 14.26 1.40 -7.13
N ASP A 116 15.58 1.41 -7.34
CA ASP A 116 16.59 1.30 -6.26
C ASP A 116 16.49 2.37 -5.17
N PHE A 117 16.02 3.58 -5.49
CA PHE A 117 15.94 4.70 -4.56
C PHE A 117 14.59 4.83 -3.85
N VAL A 118 13.63 3.94 -4.13
CA VAL A 118 12.30 4.02 -3.55
C VAL A 118 12.29 3.30 -2.20
N THR A 119 11.87 4.00 -1.15
CA THR A 119 11.79 3.43 0.19
C THR A 119 10.51 2.60 0.38
N PRO A 120 10.48 1.64 1.33
CA PRO A 120 9.27 0.90 1.66
C PRO A 120 8.09 1.81 2.04
N GLU A 121 8.37 2.93 2.70
CA GLU A 121 7.36 3.92 3.09
C GLU A 121 6.79 4.66 1.87
N GLN A 122 7.64 5.10 0.93
CA GLN A 122 7.19 5.73 -0.33
C GLN A 122 6.34 4.78 -1.18
N LEU A 123 6.74 3.50 -1.24
CA LEU A 123 5.94 2.46 -1.92
C LEU A 123 4.57 2.29 -1.26
N SER A 124 4.54 2.21 0.08
CA SER A 124 3.29 2.03 0.83
C SER A 124 2.35 3.22 0.68
N GLU A 125 2.86 4.45 0.80
CA GLU A 125 2.06 5.67 0.59
C GLU A 125 1.45 5.71 -0.81
N ARG A 126 2.25 5.41 -1.85
CA ARG A 126 1.75 5.39 -3.23
C ARG A 126 0.69 4.31 -3.45
N PHE A 127 0.87 3.17 -2.82
CA PHE A 127 -0.08 2.06 -2.87
C PHE A 127 -1.41 2.41 -2.19
N GLU A 128 -1.37 3.11 -1.06
CA GLU A 128 -2.59 3.58 -0.37
C GLU A 128 -3.38 4.57 -1.22
N ILE A 129 -2.71 5.56 -1.83
CA ILE A 129 -3.34 6.51 -2.76
C ILE A 129 -3.99 5.77 -3.95
N MET A 130 -3.30 4.76 -4.49
CA MET A 130 -3.87 3.93 -5.56
C MET A 130 -5.16 3.25 -5.11
N GLN A 131 -5.17 2.63 -3.91
CA GLN A 131 -6.32 1.90 -3.39
C GLN A 131 -7.52 2.82 -3.16
N GLU A 132 -7.31 4.00 -2.60
CA GLU A 132 -8.33 5.02 -2.40
C GLU A 132 -8.97 5.43 -3.73
N LEU A 133 -8.14 5.78 -4.74
CA LEU A 133 -8.62 6.13 -6.07
C LEU A 133 -9.39 4.99 -6.76
N GLN A 134 -9.01 3.74 -6.50
CA GLN A 134 -9.75 2.58 -7.01
C GLN A 134 -11.08 2.40 -6.28
N ALA A 135 -11.13 2.61 -4.96
CA ALA A 135 -12.35 2.53 -4.16
C ALA A 135 -13.37 3.59 -4.60
N GLU A 136 -12.95 4.86 -4.73
CA GLU A 136 -13.82 5.93 -5.23
C GLU A 136 -14.38 5.62 -6.62
N ARG A 137 -13.56 5.06 -7.52
CA ARG A 137 -14.00 4.70 -8.86
C ARG A 137 -15.07 3.61 -8.81
N ARG A 138 -14.91 2.61 -7.93
CA ARG A 138 -15.89 1.53 -7.75
C ARG A 138 -17.19 2.07 -7.16
N GLU A 139 -17.12 2.97 -6.20
CA GLU A 139 -18.31 3.63 -5.61
C GLU A 139 -19.09 4.41 -6.67
N LYS A 140 -18.41 5.28 -7.43
CA LYS A 140 -19.03 6.07 -8.51
C LYS A 140 -19.71 5.18 -9.56
N LEU A 141 -19.08 4.07 -9.93
CA LEU A 141 -19.65 3.08 -10.85
C LEU A 141 -20.88 2.38 -10.26
N SER A 142 -20.87 2.06 -8.95
CA SER A 142 -21.99 1.46 -8.25
C SER A 142 -23.21 2.39 -8.23
N ILE A 143 -23.02 3.66 -7.87
CA ILE A 143 -24.08 4.67 -7.86
C ILE A 143 -24.66 4.85 -9.27
N ALA A 144 -23.80 4.97 -10.28
CA ALA A 144 -24.25 5.08 -11.67
C ALA A 144 -25.06 3.85 -12.11
N ALA A 145 -24.67 2.64 -11.68
CA ALA A 145 -25.40 1.42 -11.98
C ALA A 145 -26.78 1.37 -11.28
N GLN A 146 -26.86 1.81 -10.03
CA GLN A 146 -28.12 1.93 -9.29
C GLN A 146 -29.08 2.93 -9.94
N LEU A 147 -28.60 4.12 -10.30
CA LEU A 147 -29.39 5.14 -11.00
C LEU A 147 -29.94 4.60 -12.33
N ARG A 148 -29.12 3.92 -13.13
CA ARG A 148 -29.56 3.30 -14.39
C ARG A 148 -30.65 2.24 -14.17
N LYS A 149 -30.52 1.41 -13.13
CA LYS A 149 -31.54 0.42 -12.76
C LYS A 149 -32.87 1.10 -12.38
N GLY A 150 -32.82 2.12 -11.53
CA GLY A 150 -34.01 2.87 -11.11
C GLY A 150 -34.71 3.55 -12.29
N SER A 151 -33.96 4.17 -13.20
CA SER A 151 -34.54 4.78 -14.42
C SER A 151 -35.20 3.75 -15.34
N LYS A 152 -34.68 2.52 -15.43
CA LYS A 152 -35.29 1.46 -16.23
C LYS A 152 -36.62 0.98 -15.62
N GLN A 153 -36.63 0.72 -14.31
CA GLN A 153 -37.86 0.35 -13.60
C GLN A 153 -38.95 1.41 -13.69
N ALA A 154 -38.60 2.70 -13.56
CA ALA A 154 -39.57 3.79 -13.69
C ALA A 154 -40.24 3.85 -15.07
N LYS A 155 -39.51 3.51 -16.15
CA LYS A 155 -40.07 3.40 -17.50
C LYS A 155 -40.95 2.16 -17.66
N ASP A 156 -40.54 1.04 -17.08
CA ASP A 156 -41.31 -0.22 -17.15
C ASP A 156 -42.62 -0.12 -16.35
N HIS A 157 -42.67 0.69 -15.29
CA HIS A 157 -43.87 0.95 -14.47
C HIS A 157 -44.73 2.13 -14.98
N GLN A 158 -44.38 2.76 -16.10
CA GLN A 158 -45.15 3.88 -16.64
C GLN A 158 -46.37 3.35 -17.43
N GLU A 159 -47.57 3.40 -16.81
CA GLU A 159 -48.82 3.04 -17.48
C GLU A 159 -49.07 3.93 -18.72
N PRO A 160 -49.65 3.39 -19.80
CA PRO A 160 -49.91 4.17 -21.00
C PRO A 160 -50.88 5.33 -20.69
N PRO A 161 -50.64 6.53 -21.23
CA PRO A 161 -51.55 7.65 -21.00
C PRO A 161 -52.93 7.32 -21.60
N ALA A 162 -53.97 7.39 -20.77
CA ALA A 162 -55.35 7.22 -21.18
C ALA A 162 -55.68 8.15 -22.35
N LYS A 163 -56.07 7.59 -23.50
CA LYS A 163 -56.48 8.35 -24.68
C LYS A 163 -57.68 9.22 -24.29
N LYS A 164 -57.51 10.54 -24.24
CA LYS A 164 -58.63 11.50 -24.18
C LYS A 164 -59.38 11.42 -25.50
N SER A 165 -60.51 10.71 -25.51
CA SER A 165 -61.54 10.84 -26.53
C SER A 165 -62.11 12.27 -26.46
N GLY A 166 -61.85 13.07 -27.50
CA GLY A 166 -62.45 14.40 -27.65
C GLY A 166 -63.97 14.29 -27.85
N PRO A 167 -64.75 15.29 -27.42
CA PRO A 167 -66.20 15.22 -27.52
C PRO A 167 -66.63 15.32 -28.99
N ALA A 168 -67.46 14.38 -29.43
CA ALA A 168 -68.15 14.45 -30.71
C ALA A 168 -69.19 15.58 -30.64
N HIS A 169 -69.10 16.49 -31.60
CA HIS A 169 -70.09 17.53 -31.83
C HIS A 169 -71.32 16.85 -32.46
N GLU A 170 -72.43 16.77 -31.74
CA GLU A 170 -73.69 16.26 -32.28
C GLU A 170 -74.61 17.46 -32.54
N GLU A 171 -74.93 17.63 -33.82
CA GLU A 171 -75.81 18.65 -34.35
C GLU A 171 -77.19 18.01 -34.58
N ARG A 172 -78.24 18.68 -34.08
CA ARG A 172 -79.70 18.47 -34.28
C ARG A 172 -80.47 17.69 -33.20
#